data_AF-A0A3M1N2G0-F1
#
_entry.id   AF-A0A3M1N2G0-F1
#
_cell.length_a   1.000
_cell.length_b   1.000
_cell.length_c   1.000
_cell.angle_alpha   90.00
_cell.angle_beta   90.00
_cell.angle_gamma   90.00
#
_symmetry.space_group_name_H-M   'P 1'
#
loop_
_entity.id
_entity.type
_entity.pdbx_description
1 polymer ?
#
loop_
_entity_poly.entity_id
_entity_poly.type
_entity_poly.pdbx_seq_one_letter_code
_entity_poly.pdbx_strand_id
1 'polypeptide(L)' 'MNLGPTELIIILLIILLLFGVGRISRIAGELGSGIRAFREGLQGEDEDTKEE' A
#
# COMPACT_ATOMS: atom_id res chain seq x y z
N MET A 1 -4.22 15.52 -23.62
CA MET A 1 -4.61 16.00 -22.28
C MET A 1 -3.84 15.18 -21.26
N ASN A 2 -2.68 15.66 -20.82
CA ASN A 2 -1.90 14.97 -19.80
C ASN A 2 -2.34 15.51 -18.44
N LEU A 3 -2.74 14.62 -17.54
CA LEU A 3 -2.90 14.96 -16.13
C LEU A 3 -1.50 15.24 -15.58
N GLY A 4 -1.22 16.51 -15.30
CA GLY A 4 0.03 16.91 -14.70
C GLY A 4 0.08 16.54 -13.22
N PRO A 5 1.27 16.67 -12.60
CA PRO A 5 1.44 16.47 -11.17
C PRO A 5 0.48 17.35 -10.34
N THR A 6 0.18 18.56 -10.82
CA THR A 6 -0.74 19.50 -10.17
C THR A 6 -2.18 18.98 -10.15
N GLU A 7 -2.70 18.50 -11.28
CA GLU A 7 -4.06 17.91 -11.33
C GLU A 7 -4.17 16.67 -10.45
N LEU A 8 -3.14 15.81 -10.44
CA LEU A 8 -3.11 14.63 -9.58
C LEU A 8 -3.16 14.98 -8.08
N ILE A 9 -2.46 16.03 -7.65
CA ILE A 9 -2.50 16.49 -6.26
C ILE A 9 -3.91 16.98 -5.89
N ILE A 10 -4.57 17.73 -6.77
CA ILE A 10 -5.93 18.21 -6.53
C ILE A 10 -6.91 17.04 -6.41
N ILE A 11 -6.81 16.05 -7.31
CA ILE A 11 -7.64 14.84 -7.26
C ILE A 11 -7.41 14.07 -5.96
N LEU A 12 -6.14 13.88 -5.58
CA LEU A 12 -5.78 13.22 -4.33
C LEU A 12 -6.37 13.94 -3.12
N LEU A 13 -6.34 15.27 -3.12
CA LEU A 13 -6.89 16.08 -2.04
C LEU A 13 -8.43 15.93 -1.94
N ILE A 14 -9.13 15.88 -3.08
CA ILE A 14 -10.57 15.61 -3.13
C ILE A 14 -10.88 14.22 -2.57
N ILE A 15 -10.15 13.18 -3.00
CA ILE A 15 -10.31 11.81 -2.48
C ILE A 15 -10.09 11.80 -0.96
N LEU A 16 -9.06 12.51 -0.48
CA LEU A 16 -8.75 12.58 0.94
C LEU A 16 -9.87 13.25 1.75
N LEU A 17 -10.53 14.28 1.20
CA LEU A 17 -11.68 14.94 1.85
C LEU A 17 -12.94 14.05 1.85
N LEU A 18 -13.19 13.31 0.76
CA LEU A 18 -14.37 12.44 0.65
C LEU A 18 -14.26 11.21 1.57
N PHE A 19 -13.10 10.56 1.57
CA PHE A 19 -12.91 9.33 2.33
C PHE A 19 -12.35 9.59 3.74
N GLY A 20 -11.65 10.71 3.94
CA GLY A 20 -10.94 11.04 5.17
C GLY A 20 -9.58 10.32 5.29
N VAL A 21 -8.60 11.01 5.88
CA VAL A 21 -7.25 10.47 6.15
C VAL A 21 -7.29 9.15 6.92
N GLY A 22 -8.15 9.05 7.95
CA GLY A 22 -8.20 7.89 8.84
C GLY A 22 -8.72 6.61 8.17
N ARG A 23 -9.68 6.73 7.25
CA ARG A 23 -10.22 5.57 6.51
C ARG A 23 -9.20 5.04 5.51
N ILE A 24 -8.51 5.93 4.80
CA ILE A 24 -7.44 5.55 3.87
C ILE A 24 -6.27 4.90 4.62
N SER A 25 -5.81 5.47 5.73
CA SER A 25 -4.72 4.88 6.54
C SER A 25 -5.09 3.51 7.11
N ARG A 26 -6.34 3.32 7.55
CA ARG A 26 -6.82 2.03 8.03
C ARG A 26 -6.79 0.96 6.94
N ILE A 27 -7.36 1.27 5.77
CA ILE A 27 -7.38 0.35 4.62
C ILE A 27 -5.95 0.04 4.18
N ALA A 28 -5.08 1.06 4.05
CA ALA A 28 -3.69 0.87 3.69
C ALA A 28 -2.93 0.01 4.71
N GLY A 29 -3.23 0.15 6.01
CA GLY A 29 -2.67 -0.70 7.07
C GLY A 29 -3.10 -2.16 6.93
N GLU A 30 -4.41 -2.41 6.77
CA GLU A 30 -4.97 -3.75 6.59
C GLU A 30 -4.43 -4.44 5.31
N LEU A 31 -4.35 -3.70 4.20
CA LEU A 31 -3.77 -4.18 2.95
C LEU A 31 -2.26 -4.41 3.06
N GLY A 32 -1.53 -3.52 3.72
CA GLY A 32 -0.08 -3.60 3.91
C GLY A 32 0.31 -4.83 4.73
N SER A 33 -0.42 -5.11 5.81
CA SER A 33 -0.22 -6.33 6.61
C SER A 33 -0.48 -7.60 5.79
N GLY A 34 -1.52 -7.62 4.94
CA GLY A 34 -1.79 -8.74 4.05
C GLY A 34 -0.69 -8.96 3.00
N ILE A 35 -0.23 -7.88 2.36
CA ILE A 35 0.88 -7.94 1.39
C ILE A 35 2.16 -8.41 2.07
N ARG A 36 2.43 -7.96 3.30
CA ARG A 36 3.60 -8.38 4.07
C ARG A 36 3.55 -9.87 4.39
N ALA A 37 2.43 -10.37 4.91
CA ALA A 37 2.27 -11.80 5.19
C ALA A 37 2.37 -12.65 3.92
N PHE A 38 1.85 -12.14 2.79
CA PHE A 38 1.98 -12.79 1.49
C PHE A 38 3.45 -12.85 1.03
N ARG A 39 4.19 -11.74 1.17
CA ARG A 39 5.62 -11.70 0.83
C ARG A 39 6.45 -12.63 1.72
N GLU A 40 6.17 -12.67 3.03
CA GLU A 40 6.82 -13.57 3.98
C GLU A 40 6.52 -15.04 3.65
N GLY A 41 5.26 -15.38 3.33
CA GLY A 41 4.88 -16.72 2.90
C GLY A 41 5.52 -17.17 1.58
N LEU A 42 5.78 -16.25 0.66
CA LEU A 42 6.52 -16.54 -0.58
C LEU A 42 8.04 -16.63 -0.39
N GLN A 43 8.60 -16.00 0.66
CA GLN A 43 10.04 -16.01 0.95
C GLN A 43 10.45 -17.11 1.93
N GLY A 44 9.52 -17.60 2.76
CA GLY A 44 9.78 -18.66 3.73
C GLY A 44 10.21 -20.01 3.13
N GLU A 45 10.10 -20.21 1.82
CA GLU A 45 10.69 -21.40 1.14
C GLU A 45 12.16 -21.21 0.75
N ASP A 46 12.70 -19.98 0.71
CA ASP A 46 14.07 -19.70 0.23
C ASP A 46 15.09 -19.42 1.34
N GLU A 47 14.66 -19.10 2.57
CA GLU A 47 15.55 -18.68 3.66
C GLU A 47 15.96 -19.83 4.61
N ASP A 48 15.20 -20.93 4.69
CA ASP A 48 15.54 -22.11 5.51
C ASP A 48 16.69 -22.97 4.92
N THR A 49 17.23 -22.64 3.74
CA THR A 49 18.34 -23.39 3.10
C THR A 49 19.71 -22.73 3.26
N LYS A 50 19.86 -21.67 4.07
CA LYS A 50 21.13 -20.93 4.19
C LYS A 50 21.83 -21.05 5.55
N GLU A 51 21.35 -21.91 6.44
CA GLU A 51 22.02 -22.23 7.70
C GLU A 51 22.13 -23.77 7.90
N GLU A 52 22.86 -24.45 7.01
CA GLU A 52 23.61 -25.70 7.32
C GLU A 52 24.96 -25.71 6.58
#